data_AF-A0A956LB74-F1
#
_entry.id   AF-A0A956LB74-F1
#
_cell.length_a   1.000
_cell.length_b   1.000
_cell.length_c   1.000
_cell.angle_alpha   90.00
_cell.angle_beta   90.00
_cell.angle_gamma   90.00
#
_symmetry.space_group_name_H-M   'P 1'
#
loop_
_entity.id
_entity.type
_entity.pdbx_description
1 polymer ?
#
loop_
_entity_poly.entity_id
_entity_poly.type
_entity_poly.pdbx_seq_one_letter_code
_entity_poly.pdbx_strand_id
1 'polypeptide(L)'
;MSGGAAPAVAVGVALVCACGDEHRDSETDGGLGGSGLSSPSGGSLSAGGVSTSSSGSASTSGGAATGEDSAVSDGGIKLDLGVAPDGGLQDKVCKKVDVILSVDNSGTMQEEISALRGPVFDALPQMLLAVGDGLDDFHLAVIDACPKPPYYHNRGKDGFCEFSTGGNYMVSSSPALAQEFSCVTYLTTAGYNNVLDECQDKDELKDDDEQPALTAADSVSPAAIAAANGGFLRDDAVLWVIAITDEDEEGYGPNAQQLAQQLIDAKGGDISDVVFLGVGGTQSCDGPYGSAQAASFLQEITGIFEQEGRGLFWDLCQGDLPGAFAATMPIVNAACVDFIPG
;
A
#
# COMPACT_ATOMS: atom_id res chain seq x y z
N MET A 1 -11.63 60.48 -5.28
CA MET A 1 -12.61 60.31 -4.19
C MET A 1 -13.88 59.72 -4.79
N SER A 2 -14.03 58.39 -4.74
CA SER A 2 -15.29 57.70 -4.99
C SER A 2 -15.19 56.37 -4.26
N GLY A 3 -15.85 56.28 -3.11
CA GLY A 3 -15.91 55.09 -2.27
C GLY A 3 -17.09 54.23 -2.67
N GLY A 4 -16.84 52.99 -3.07
CA GLY A 4 -17.85 51.97 -3.25
C GLY A 4 -18.02 51.17 -1.96
N ALA A 5 -19.22 51.24 -1.38
CA ALA A 5 -19.61 50.42 -0.24
C ALA A 5 -19.99 49.01 -0.72
N ALA A 6 -19.45 47.97 -0.07
CA ALA A 6 -19.84 46.58 -0.26
C ALA A 6 -21.08 46.23 0.60
N PRO A 7 -21.99 45.37 0.12
CA PRO A 7 -23.13 44.92 0.92
C PRO A 7 -22.73 43.77 1.86
N ALA A 8 -23.16 43.88 3.12
CA ALA A 8 -23.05 42.82 4.12
C ALA A 8 -24.14 41.76 3.87
N VAL A 9 -23.73 40.50 3.69
CA VAL A 9 -24.63 39.34 3.64
C VAL A 9 -24.75 38.78 5.06
N ALA A 10 -25.97 38.80 5.59
CA ALA A 10 -26.30 38.22 6.89
C ALA A 10 -26.64 36.73 6.71
N VAL A 11 -25.88 35.85 7.36
CA VAL A 11 -26.17 34.41 7.46
C VAL A 11 -27.06 34.19 8.68
N GLY A 12 -28.30 33.75 8.46
CA GLY A 12 -29.23 33.35 9.50
C GLY A 12 -28.93 31.93 9.96
N VAL A 13 -28.57 31.76 11.24
CA VAL A 13 -28.45 30.47 11.90
C VAL A 13 -29.84 30.03 12.36
N ALA A 14 -30.37 28.96 11.78
CA ALA A 14 -31.59 28.30 12.24
C ALA A 14 -31.22 27.21 13.26
N LEU A 15 -31.51 27.48 14.52
CA LEU A 15 -31.39 26.53 15.63
C LEU A 15 -32.68 25.70 15.70
N VAL A 16 -32.62 24.41 15.41
CA VAL A 16 -33.74 23.48 15.61
C VAL A 16 -33.40 22.58 16.80
N CYS A 17 -34.09 22.83 17.92
CA CYS A 17 -34.19 21.87 19.03
C CYS A 17 -35.33 20.91 18.72
N ALA A 18 -35.06 19.60 18.74
CA ALA A 18 -36.10 18.58 18.84
C ALA A 18 -35.68 17.51 19.86
N CYS A 19 -36.39 17.51 20.99
CA CYS A 19 -36.45 16.43 21.96
C CYS A 19 -37.62 15.50 21.59
N GLY A 20 -37.50 14.21 21.89
CA GLY A 20 -38.61 13.26 21.91
C GLY A 20 -38.04 11.83 21.93
N ASP A 21 -37.76 11.27 23.10
CA ASP A 21 -38.65 10.62 24.08
C ASP A 21 -38.69 9.10 23.91
N GLU A 22 -38.75 8.44 25.06
CA GLU A 22 -38.40 7.06 25.32
C GLU A 22 -39.48 6.07 24.86
N HIS A 23 -39.07 4.91 24.33
CA HIS A 23 -39.87 3.69 24.42
C HIS A 23 -39.03 2.51 24.89
N ARG A 24 -39.25 2.19 26.18
CA ARG A 24 -39.12 0.86 26.74
C ARG A 24 -40.18 -0.02 26.10
N ASP A 25 -39.79 -1.19 25.62
CA ASP A 25 -40.61 -2.38 25.83
C ASP A 25 -39.73 -3.55 26.25
N SER A 26 -40.23 -4.21 27.27
CA SER A 26 -39.67 -5.29 28.04
C SER A 26 -40.41 -6.55 27.62
N GLU A 27 -39.74 -7.50 26.97
CA GLU A 27 -40.26 -8.86 26.87
C GLU A 27 -39.38 -9.83 27.65
N THR A 28 -40.00 -10.32 28.72
CA THR A 28 -39.60 -11.39 29.60
C THR A 28 -39.88 -12.78 29.02
N ASP A 29 -39.02 -13.70 29.44
CA ASP A 29 -39.28 -15.11 29.74
C ASP A 29 -39.42 -16.17 28.62
N GLY A 30 -38.52 -17.16 28.72
CA GLY A 30 -38.97 -18.52 29.01
C GLY A 30 -38.49 -19.60 28.05
N GLY A 31 -37.50 -20.41 28.47
CA GLY A 31 -37.12 -21.62 27.72
C GLY A 31 -36.05 -22.48 28.37
N LEU A 32 -36.44 -23.22 29.41
CA LEU A 32 -35.66 -24.28 30.07
C LEU A 32 -35.61 -25.57 29.22
N GLY A 33 -34.46 -26.26 29.24
CA GLY A 33 -34.29 -27.68 28.89
C GLY A 33 -33.21 -27.88 27.84
N GLY A 34 -32.21 -28.74 27.99
CA GLY A 34 -31.97 -29.81 28.94
C GLY A 34 -30.64 -30.48 28.60
N SER A 35 -30.11 -31.21 29.58
CA SER A 35 -28.84 -31.93 29.60
C SER A 35 -28.59 -32.86 28.40
N GLY A 36 -27.34 -32.92 27.95
CA GLY A 36 -26.86 -33.88 26.96
C GLY A 36 -25.35 -34.13 27.07
N LEU A 37 -24.92 -34.78 28.15
CA LEU A 37 -23.59 -35.40 28.27
C LEU A 37 -23.45 -36.54 27.25
N SER A 38 -22.38 -36.56 26.48
CA SER A 38 -21.85 -37.75 25.81
C SER A 38 -20.37 -37.59 25.47
N SER A 39 -19.49 -38.02 26.39
CA SER A 39 -18.21 -38.64 26.01
C SER A 39 -18.49 -40.10 25.62
N PRO A 40 -17.70 -40.71 24.73
CA PRO A 40 -16.60 -41.51 25.27
C PRO A 40 -15.32 -41.60 24.39
N SER A 41 -14.21 -41.98 25.04
CA SER A 41 -13.12 -42.87 24.58
C SER A 41 -12.47 -42.62 23.21
N GLY A 42 -11.17 -42.39 23.07
CA GLY A 42 -10.08 -43.21 23.61
C GLY A 42 -9.46 -44.07 22.51
N GLY A 43 -8.34 -43.63 21.93
CA GLY A 43 -7.50 -44.38 20.98
C GLY A 43 -6.24 -43.57 20.68
N SER A 44 -5.14 -43.77 21.41
CA SER A 44 -4.08 -44.76 21.18
C SER A 44 -3.22 -44.47 19.94
N LEU A 45 -2.14 -43.71 20.21
CA LEU A 45 -0.75 -43.88 19.76
C LEU A 45 -0.51 -44.60 18.41
N SER A 46 0.09 -43.87 17.47
CA SER A 46 1.04 -44.44 16.51
C SER A 46 2.15 -43.44 16.21
N ALA A 47 3.33 -43.71 16.79
CA ALA A 47 4.57 -43.02 16.49
C ALA A 47 5.12 -43.55 15.17
N GLY A 48 5.10 -42.70 14.13
CA GLY A 48 5.78 -42.94 12.86
C GLY A 48 7.09 -42.17 12.83
N GLY A 49 8.19 -42.84 13.18
CA GLY A 49 9.54 -42.29 13.01
C GLY A 49 9.90 -42.22 11.52
N VAL A 50 10.41 -41.06 11.08
CA VAL A 50 11.10 -40.92 9.81
C VAL A 50 12.57 -40.62 10.07
N SER A 51 13.38 -41.49 9.51
CA SER A 51 14.80 -41.67 9.76
C SER A 51 15.64 -40.56 9.13
N THR A 52 16.50 -39.96 9.96
CA THR A 52 17.78 -39.35 9.56
C THR A 52 18.65 -40.38 8.82
N SER A 53 18.94 -40.12 7.55
CA SER A 53 20.02 -40.80 6.81
C SER A 53 21.09 -39.77 6.43
N SER A 54 22.07 -39.64 7.33
CA SER A 54 23.41 -39.13 7.04
C SER A 54 24.26 -40.26 6.47
N SER A 55 24.73 -40.12 5.24
CA SER A 55 25.84 -40.92 4.73
C SER A 55 26.68 -40.06 3.79
N GLY A 56 27.84 -39.65 4.28
CA GLY A 56 28.89 -39.09 3.45
C GLY A 56 29.56 -40.17 2.60
N SER A 57 30.20 -39.74 1.51
CA SER A 57 31.44 -40.35 1.03
C SER A 57 32.15 -39.36 0.11
N ALA A 58 33.41 -39.09 0.46
CA ALA A 58 34.37 -38.36 -0.31
C ALA A 58 34.71 -39.11 -1.61
N SER A 59 35.09 -38.37 -2.65
CA SER A 59 35.97 -38.87 -3.71
C SER A 59 36.76 -37.71 -4.30
N THR A 60 38.04 -37.70 -3.94
CA THR A 60 39.15 -36.95 -4.52
C THR A 60 39.64 -37.60 -5.82
N SER A 61 39.75 -36.80 -6.88
CA SER A 61 40.72 -36.91 -7.98
C SER A 61 40.66 -35.57 -8.73
N GLY A 62 41.73 -34.80 -8.94
CA GLY A 62 43.07 -35.17 -9.36
C GLY A 62 43.19 -34.86 -10.85
N GLY A 63 43.59 -33.63 -11.21
CA GLY A 63 43.74 -33.20 -12.60
C GLY A 63 44.42 -31.85 -12.75
N ALA A 64 45.75 -31.86 -12.69
CA ALA A 64 46.60 -30.73 -13.04
C ALA A 64 46.65 -30.54 -14.57
N ALA A 65 46.54 -29.30 -15.04
CA ALA A 65 47.03 -28.88 -16.35
C ALA A 65 47.61 -27.47 -16.25
N THR A 66 48.94 -27.45 -16.22
CA THR A 66 49.82 -26.32 -16.52
C THR A 66 49.69 -25.92 -17.99
N GLY A 67 49.61 -24.62 -18.27
CA GLY A 67 49.69 -24.07 -19.62
C GLY A 67 50.03 -22.57 -19.56
N GLU A 68 51.32 -22.29 -19.69
CA GLU A 68 51.96 -20.97 -19.74
C GLU A 68 51.63 -20.18 -21.03
N ASP A 69 51.74 -18.85 -20.86
CA ASP A 69 52.19 -17.83 -21.81
C ASP A 69 51.47 -17.60 -23.14
N SER A 70 50.91 -16.38 -23.26
CA SER A 70 51.27 -15.48 -24.37
C SER A 70 51.01 -14.02 -23.98
N ALA A 71 52.10 -13.33 -23.66
CA ALA A 71 52.17 -11.89 -23.66
C ALA A 71 51.95 -11.36 -25.09
N VAL A 72 50.91 -10.55 -25.28
CA VAL A 72 50.80 -9.65 -26.43
C VAL A 72 50.88 -8.23 -25.89
N SER A 73 52.05 -7.65 -26.11
CA SER A 73 52.32 -6.24 -25.91
C SER A 73 52.17 -5.53 -27.26
N ASP A 74 51.67 -4.31 -27.17
CA ASP A 74 51.88 -3.18 -28.09
C ASP A 74 50.85 -2.96 -29.22
N GLY A 75 50.43 -1.70 -29.35
CA GLY A 75 49.51 -1.23 -30.39
C GLY A 75 48.42 -0.27 -29.90
N GLY A 76 48.83 0.83 -29.26
CA GLY A 76 47.91 1.84 -28.74
C GLY A 76 47.01 2.49 -29.81
N ILE A 77 45.72 2.61 -29.46
CA ILE A 77 44.85 3.71 -29.88
C ILE A 77 44.50 4.46 -28.60
N LYS A 78 45.15 5.60 -28.38
CA LYS A 78 44.75 6.55 -27.34
C LYS A 78 43.61 7.40 -27.89
N LEU A 79 42.38 6.96 -27.66
CA LEU A 79 41.19 7.81 -27.76
C LEU A 79 41.21 8.75 -26.55
N ASP A 80 41.87 9.89 -26.72
CA ASP A 80 41.73 11.04 -25.83
C ASP A 80 40.37 11.68 -26.11
N LEU A 81 39.32 11.07 -25.54
CA LEU A 81 38.06 11.77 -25.30
C LEU A 81 38.37 12.72 -24.15
N GLY A 82 38.77 13.94 -24.51
CA GLY A 82 39.12 14.98 -23.57
C GLY A 82 38.12 15.02 -22.43
N VAL A 83 38.65 15.12 -21.21
CA VAL A 83 37.90 15.27 -19.96
C VAL A 83 36.80 16.30 -20.20
N ALA A 84 35.59 15.80 -20.48
CA ALA A 84 34.42 16.65 -20.48
C ALA A 84 34.39 17.24 -19.07
N PRO A 85 34.22 18.56 -18.91
CA PRO A 85 34.05 19.10 -17.58
C PRO A 85 32.93 18.29 -16.94
N ASP A 86 33.19 17.76 -15.74
CA ASP A 86 32.22 17.14 -14.86
C ASP A 86 31.13 18.20 -14.60
N GLY A 87 30.25 18.38 -15.57
CA GLY A 87 29.15 19.31 -15.55
C GLY A 87 28.16 18.72 -14.58
N GLY A 88 28.21 19.20 -13.33
CA GLY A 88 27.45 18.76 -12.17
C GLY A 88 25.95 18.83 -12.36
N LEU A 89 25.42 17.91 -13.18
CA LEU A 89 24.01 17.62 -13.38
C LEU A 89 23.63 16.24 -12.83
N GLN A 90 24.56 15.53 -12.18
CA GLN A 90 24.36 14.18 -11.65
C GLN A 90 23.67 14.15 -10.28
N ASP A 91 23.42 15.30 -9.63
CA ASP A 91 22.85 15.34 -8.26
C ASP A 91 21.34 15.56 -8.21
N LYS A 92 20.64 15.57 -9.35
CA LYS A 92 19.17 15.77 -9.43
C LYS A 92 18.41 14.48 -9.73
N VAL A 93 18.79 13.38 -9.10
CA VAL A 93 17.88 12.22 -9.00
C VAL A 93 16.82 12.58 -7.95
N CYS A 94 15.54 12.32 -8.22
CA CYS A 94 14.51 12.51 -7.20
C CYS A 94 14.85 11.66 -5.97
N LYS A 95 14.82 12.35 -4.85
CA LYS A 95 15.28 11.85 -3.56
C LYS A 95 14.11 11.54 -2.62
N LYS A 96 12.87 11.76 -3.08
CA LYS A 96 11.68 11.73 -2.24
C LYS A 96 10.52 10.98 -2.89
N VAL A 97 9.89 10.09 -2.13
CA VAL A 97 8.69 9.37 -2.56
C VAL A 97 7.62 9.44 -1.48
N ASP A 98 6.39 9.76 -1.86
CA ASP A 98 5.21 9.62 -1.00
C ASP A 98 4.50 8.32 -1.38
N VAL A 99 4.36 7.40 -0.44
CA VAL A 99 3.83 6.06 -0.67
C VAL A 99 2.49 5.92 0.03
N ILE A 100 1.47 5.51 -0.71
CA ILE A 100 0.15 5.14 -0.17
C ILE A 100 -0.01 3.65 -0.33
N LEU A 101 -0.21 2.96 0.80
CA LEU A 101 -0.58 1.56 0.84
C LEU A 101 -2.06 1.47 1.22
N SER A 102 -2.91 1.34 0.20
CA SER A 102 -4.35 1.15 0.36
C SER A 102 -4.67 -0.34 0.26
N VAL A 103 -5.18 -0.91 1.35
CA VAL A 103 -5.35 -2.35 1.49
C VAL A 103 -6.79 -2.63 1.85
N ASP A 104 -7.39 -3.50 1.06
CA ASP A 104 -8.65 -4.14 1.35
C ASP A 104 -8.56 -4.91 2.68
N ASN A 105 -9.44 -4.53 3.62
CA ASN A 105 -9.48 -5.04 4.98
C ASN A 105 -10.76 -5.83 5.25
N SER A 106 -11.37 -6.36 4.19
CA SER A 106 -12.54 -7.20 4.26
C SER A 106 -12.29 -8.44 5.11
N GLY A 107 -13.39 -9.11 5.46
CA GLY A 107 -13.33 -10.38 6.18
C GLY A 107 -12.65 -11.50 5.37
N THR A 108 -12.69 -11.43 4.04
CA THR A 108 -12.07 -12.42 3.14
C THR A 108 -10.57 -12.23 3.05
N MET A 109 -10.09 -10.98 3.12
CA MET A 109 -8.66 -10.61 3.10
C MET A 109 -7.86 -10.90 4.38
N GLN A 110 -8.45 -11.49 5.43
CA GLN A 110 -7.75 -11.64 6.71
C GLN A 110 -6.55 -12.61 6.65
N GLU A 111 -6.61 -13.62 5.80
CA GLU A 111 -5.49 -14.55 5.59
C GLU A 111 -4.35 -13.84 4.82
N GLU A 112 -4.72 -13.06 3.81
CA GLU A 112 -3.89 -12.20 2.98
C GLU A 112 -3.18 -11.15 3.84
N ILE A 113 -3.91 -10.42 4.68
CA ILE A 113 -3.36 -9.42 5.60
C ILE A 113 -2.39 -10.09 6.59
N SER A 114 -2.73 -11.27 7.12
CA SER A 114 -1.81 -11.99 7.99
C SER A 114 -0.54 -12.42 7.27
N ALA A 115 -0.62 -12.77 5.98
CA ALA A 115 0.55 -13.12 5.16
C ALA A 115 1.38 -11.89 4.78
N LEU A 116 0.72 -10.77 4.48
CA LEU A 116 1.31 -9.46 4.20
C LEU A 116 2.11 -8.95 5.39
N ARG A 117 1.54 -8.99 6.60
CA ARG A 117 2.15 -8.54 7.86
C ARG A 117 3.40 -9.30 8.29
N GLY A 118 3.73 -10.41 7.63
CA GLY A 118 4.97 -11.13 7.84
C GLY A 118 6.12 -10.57 6.98
N PRO A 119 6.81 -11.42 6.19
CA PRO A 119 8.05 -11.05 5.51
C PRO A 119 7.88 -9.91 4.49
N VAL A 120 6.66 -9.71 3.95
CA VAL A 120 6.40 -8.69 2.93
C VAL A 120 6.45 -7.30 3.57
N PHE A 121 5.63 -7.09 4.60
CA PHE A 121 5.56 -5.82 5.31
C PHE A 121 6.80 -5.55 6.16
N ASP A 122 7.43 -6.57 6.74
CA ASP A 122 8.70 -6.39 7.43
C ASP A 122 9.82 -5.89 6.49
N ALA A 123 9.78 -6.27 5.21
CA ALA A 123 10.78 -5.89 4.22
C ALA A 123 10.48 -4.56 3.53
N LEU A 124 9.20 -4.17 3.38
CA LEU A 124 8.82 -2.99 2.57
C LEU A 124 9.53 -1.69 2.98
N PRO A 125 9.62 -1.30 4.27
CA PRO A 125 10.35 -0.09 4.65
C PRO A 125 11.84 -0.16 4.28
N GLN A 126 12.45 -1.35 4.36
CA GLN A 126 13.85 -1.54 3.96
C GLN A 126 14.02 -1.53 2.44
N MET A 127 13.03 -2.04 1.70
CA MET A 127 13.00 -1.96 0.24
C MET A 127 12.90 -0.51 -0.24
N LEU A 128 12.07 0.31 0.41
CA LEU A 128 11.98 1.74 0.14
C LEU A 128 13.33 2.45 0.33
N LEU A 129 14.04 2.14 1.41
CA LEU A 129 15.39 2.68 1.66
C LEU A 129 16.42 2.25 0.61
N ALA A 130 16.15 1.19 -0.17
CA ALA A 130 17.05 0.64 -1.18
C ALA A 130 16.79 1.14 -2.61
N VAL A 131 15.76 1.95 -2.85
CA VAL A 131 15.45 2.49 -4.19
C VAL A 131 16.52 3.49 -4.64
N GLY A 132 17.04 3.32 -5.87
CA GLY A 132 17.81 4.33 -6.60
C GLY A 132 19.15 4.78 -6.01
N ASP A 133 20.01 3.84 -5.59
CA ASP A 133 21.25 4.12 -4.82
C ASP A 133 20.99 4.84 -3.47
N GLY A 134 19.72 4.86 -3.03
CA GLY A 134 19.23 5.40 -1.77
C GLY A 134 18.29 6.59 -1.98
N LEU A 135 16.99 6.41 -1.72
CA LEU A 135 16.08 7.54 -1.49
C LEU A 135 16.60 8.33 -0.28
N ASP A 136 16.63 9.66 -0.36
CA ASP A 136 16.96 10.47 0.81
C ASP A 136 15.82 10.41 1.83
N ASP A 137 14.58 10.40 1.34
CA ASP A 137 13.39 10.57 2.18
C ASP A 137 12.16 9.89 1.58
N PHE A 138 11.27 9.39 2.43
CA PHE A 138 9.95 8.94 1.99
C PHE A 138 8.91 9.23 3.05
N HIS A 139 7.68 9.48 2.59
CA HIS A 139 6.49 9.40 3.43
C HIS A 139 5.78 8.09 3.12
N LEU A 140 5.29 7.39 4.13
CA LEU A 140 4.53 6.15 3.96
C LEU A 140 3.23 6.23 4.77
N ALA A 141 2.11 6.14 4.08
CA ALA A 141 0.79 6.10 4.66
C ALA A 141 0.13 4.75 4.40
N VAL A 142 -0.70 4.31 5.34
CA VAL A 142 -1.49 3.08 5.25
C VAL A 142 -2.96 3.47 5.46
N ILE A 143 -3.84 2.92 4.63
CA ILE A 143 -5.28 3.18 4.69
C ILE A 143 -6.05 1.90 4.36
N ASP A 144 -7.17 1.72 5.04
CA ASP A 144 -8.18 0.73 4.69
C ASP A 144 -8.85 1.14 3.37
N ALA A 145 -9.21 0.20 2.51
CA ALA A 145 -9.82 0.46 1.22
C ALA A 145 -11.26 0.99 1.29
N CYS A 146 -11.83 1.22 2.47
CA CYS A 146 -13.07 1.97 2.65
C CYS A 146 -12.84 3.51 2.62
N PRO A 147 -13.39 4.27 1.65
CA PRO A 147 -13.01 5.67 1.40
C PRO A 147 -13.55 6.71 2.39
N LYS A 148 -14.35 6.34 3.40
CA LYS A 148 -15.01 7.30 4.29
C LYS A 148 -14.63 7.07 5.77
N PRO A 149 -13.97 8.04 6.42
CA PRO A 149 -13.28 9.19 5.82
C PRO A 149 -12.00 8.74 5.09
N PRO A 150 -11.49 9.50 4.10
CA PRO A 150 -10.29 9.14 3.37
C PRO A 150 -9.02 9.53 4.15
N TYR A 151 -8.93 9.12 5.42
CA TYR A 151 -7.85 9.50 6.33
C TYR A 151 -6.94 8.32 6.59
N TYR A 152 -5.63 8.54 6.52
CA TYR A 152 -4.67 7.49 6.82
C TYR A 152 -4.82 7.01 8.26
N HIS A 153 -4.63 5.71 8.44
CA HIS A 153 -4.74 5.06 9.73
C HIS A 153 -3.63 5.52 10.68
N ASN A 154 -3.98 5.70 11.95
CA ASN A 154 -3.00 5.95 13.02
C ASN A 154 -3.24 5.05 14.23
N ARG A 155 -3.84 3.88 13.99
CA ARG A 155 -4.26 2.96 15.03
C ARG A 155 -3.94 1.53 14.62
N GLY A 156 -3.46 0.76 15.60
CA GLY A 156 -3.24 -0.66 15.49
C GLY A 156 -4.04 -1.43 16.54
N LYS A 157 -3.68 -2.71 16.71
CA LYS A 157 -4.31 -3.61 17.70
C LYS A 157 -4.38 -3.03 19.11
N ASP A 158 -3.26 -2.44 19.54
CA ASP A 158 -3.02 -2.08 20.94
C ASP A 158 -3.31 -0.60 21.23
N GLY A 159 -3.92 0.12 20.27
CA GLY A 159 -4.25 1.54 20.39
C GLY A 159 -3.59 2.38 19.30
N PHE A 160 -3.33 3.66 19.60
CA PHE A 160 -2.72 4.59 18.66
C PHE A 160 -1.28 4.22 18.32
N CYS A 161 -0.93 4.39 17.06
CA CYS A 161 0.44 4.28 16.58
C CYS A 161 1.17 5.60 16.84
N GLU A 162 2.28 5.52 17.58
CA GLU A 162 3.09 6.67 17.97
C GLU A 162 4.02 7.07 16.80
N PHE A 163 3.48 7.71 15.77
CA PHE A 163 4.27 8.18 14.63
C PHE A 163 5.17 9.35 15.03
N SER A 164 6.44 9.28 14.63
CA SER A 164 7.44 10.34 14.84
C SER A 164 7.08 11.70 14.23
N THR A 165 6.21 11.71 13.23
CA THR A 165 5.69 12.93 12.59
C THR A 165 4.66 13.66 13.45
N GLY A 166 4.01 12.95 14.38
CA GLY A 166 2.78 13.40 15.05
C GLY A 166 1.54 13.45 14.14
N GLY A 167 1.66 13.05 12.88
CA GLY A 167 0.57 12.93 11.91
C GLY A 167 -0.01 11.51 11.87
N ASN A 168 -0.49 11.09 10.69
CA ASN A 168 -1.00 9.74 10.40
C ASN A 168 -0.19 9.03 9.29
N TYR A 169 1.09 9.37 9.18
CA TYR A 169 2.01 8.76 8.22
C TYR A 169 3.43 8.68 8.80
N MET A 170 4.21 7.77 8.26
CA MET A 170 5.59 7.47 8.63
C MET A 170 6.58 8.24 7.75
N VAL A 171 7.79 8.46 8.26
CA VAL A 171 8.90 9.06 7.52
C VAL A 171 10.14 8.18 7.57
N SER A 172 10.96 8.21 6.52
CA SER A 172 12.19 7.40 6.43
C SER A 172 13.15 7.62 7.61
N SER A 173 13.17 8.84 8.16
CA SER A 173 14.03 9.22 9.28
C SER A 173 13.53 8.76 10.64
N SER A 174 12.37 8.10 10.73
CA SER A 174 11.83 7.65 12.00
C SER A 174 12.75 6.61 12.66
N PRO A 175 13.19 6.82 13.92
CA PRO A 175 13.95 5.81 14.64
C PRO A 175 13.09 4.59 15.03
N ALA A 176 11.77 4.70 14.90
CA ALA A 176 10.79 3.66 15.24
C ALA A 176 10.02 3.15 14.01
N LEU A 177 10.50 3.43 12.79
CA LEU A 177 9.81 3.12 11.53
C LEU A 177 9.23 1.70 11.46
N ALA A 178 10.01 0.68 11.83
CA ALA A 178 9.52 -0.70 11.82
C ALA A 178 8.37 -0.94 12.81
N GLN A 179 8.41 -0.30 13.98
CA GLN A 179 7.35 -0.38 14.99
C GLN A 179 6.10 0.40 14.55
N GLU A 180 6.29 1.59 13.98
CA GLU A 180 5.22 2.40 13.41
C GLU A 180 4.47 1.62 12.32
N PHE A 181 5.21 1.01 11.40
CA PHE A 181 4.65 0.22 10.31
C PHE A 181 3.94 -1.03 10.81
N SER A 182 4.56 -1.77 11.72
CA SER A 182 3.94 -2.95 12.35
C SER A 182 2.66 -2.62 13.11
N CYS A 183 2.58 -1.43 13.72
CA CYS A 183 1.38 -0.97 14.41
C CYS A 183 0.22 -0.73 13.43
N VAL A 184 0.44 0.10 12.41
CA VAL A 184 -0.65 0.55 11.53
C VAL A 184 -1.13 -0.53 10.56
N THR A 185 -0.24 -1.44 10.16
CA THR A 185 -0.58 -2.58 9.29
C THR A 185 -1.45 -3.64 9.96
N TYR A 186 -1.86 -3.45 11.22
CA TYR A 186 -2.93 -4.26 11.80
C TYR A 186 -4.27 -4.01 11.11
N LEU A 187 -4.47 -2.85 10.47
CA LEU A 187 -5.70 -2.44 9.78
C LEU A 187 -6.94 -2.70 10.64
N THR A 188 -7.05 -1.99 11.77
CA THR A 188 -8.29 -2.11 12.56
C THR A 188 -9.42 -1.38 11.83
N THR A 189 -10.67 -1.86 11.96
CA THR A 189 -11.89 -1.23 11.39
C THR A 189 -12.12 0.25 11.78
N ALA A 190 -11.35 0.75 12.75
CA ALA A 190 -11.28 2.17 13.06
C ALA A 190 -9.86 2.67 12.79
N GLY A 191 -9.68 3.46 11.75
CA GLY A 191 -8.41 4.08 11.40
C GLY A 191 -8.09 5.31 12.24
N TYR A 192 -8.27 6.48 11.62
CA TYR A 192 -7.84 7.76 12.17
C TYR A 192 -8.61 8.15 13.44
N ASN A 193 -7.95 8.31 14.58
CA ASN A 193 -8.53 8.82 15.83
C ASN A 193 -9.77 8.03 16.33
N ASN A 194 -9.82 6.72 16.07
CA ASN A 194 -10.98 5.83 16.31
C ASN A 194 -12.24 6.19 15.50
N VAL A 195 -12.11 6.94 14.41
CA VAL A 195 -13.20 7.07 13.44
C VAL A 195 -13.30 5.73 12.70
N LEU A 196 -14.52 5.22 12.56
CA LEU A 196 -14.79 4.01 11.80
C LEU A 196 -14.63 4.31 10.31
N ASP A 197 -14.00 3.38 9.60
CA ASP A 197 -13.96 3.40 8.15
C ASP A 197 -15.28 2.84 7.61
N GLU A 198 -15.80 3.46 6.55
CA GLU A 198 -17.05 3.12 5.91
C GLU A 198 -16.87 3.02 4.40
N CYS A 199 -17.23 1.88 3.85
CA CYS A 199 -17.25 1.65 2.41
C CYS A 199 -18.42 2.41 1.76
N GLN A 200 -18.45 2.50 0.42
CA GLN A 200 -19.41 3.36 -0.29
C GLN A 200 -20.86 2.95 -0.07
N ASP A 201 -21.10 1.66 0.11
CA ASP A 201 -22.36 0.96 -0.08
C ASP A 201 -22.98 0.42 1.23
N LYS A 202 -22.33 0.63 2.39
CA LYS A 202 -22.63 0.09 3.75
C LYS A 202 -24.11 -0.06 4.16
N ASP A 203 -25.01 0.69 3.52
CA ASP A 203 -26.46 0.66 3.75
C ASP A 203 -27.29 -0.21 2.76
N GLU A 204 -26.81 -0.44 1.52
CA GLU A 204 -27.61 -1.07 0.45
C GLU A 204 -27.29 -2.54 0.19
N LEU A 205 -26.04 -2.98 0.31
CA LEU A 205 -25.65 -4.34 -0.08
C LEU A 205 -24.96 -5.15 1.03
N LYS A 206 -24.30 -4.48 1.99
CA LYS A 206 -23.58 -5.13 3.12
C LYS A 206 -22.49 -6.10 2.67
N ASP A 207 -22.16 -6.11 1.38
CA ASP A 207 -20.83 -6.47 0.94
C ASP A 207 -19.90 -5.37 1.45
N ASP A 208 -18.72 -5.80 1.82
CA ASP A 208 -17.64 -4.90 2.11
C ASP A 208 -17.13 -4.55 0.69
N ASP A 209 -17.66 -3.51 0.03
CA ASP A 209 -17.19 -3.09 -1.31
C ASP A 209 -15.93 -2.22 -1.12
N GLU A 210 -14.82 -2.86 -0.77
CA GLU A 210 -13.53 -2.18 -0.64
C GLU A 210 -13.05 -1.62 -1.99
N GLN A 211 -12.63 -0.35 -1.99
CA GLN A 211 -12.21 0.38 -3.19
C GLN A 211 -10.80 0.97 -2.97
N PRO A 212 -9.72 0.17 -2.99
CA PRO A 212 -8.40 0.64 -2.61
C PRO A 212 -7.87 1.76 -3.52
N ALA A 213 -8.15 1.74 -4.83
CA ALA A 213 -7.75 2.80 -5.72
C ALA A 213 -8.53 4.09 -5.45
N LEU A 214 -9.85 4.00 -5.24
CA LEU A 214 -10.66 5.20 -4.91
C LEU A 214 -10.21 5.80 -3.58
N THR A 215 -10.01 4.97 -2.57
CA THR A 215 -9.60 5.41 -1.25
C THR A 215 -8.23 6.07 -1.28
N ALA A 216 -7.27 5.49 -2.02
CA ALA A 216 -5.99 6.14 -2.26
C ALA A 216 -6.15 7.52 -2.93
N ALA A 217 -6.98 7.62 -3.97
CA ALA A 217 -7.23 8.88 -4.68
C ALA A 217 -7.91 9.94 -3.80
N ASP A 218 -8.90 9.56 -2.99
CA ASP A 218 -9.58 10.47 -2.08
C ASP A 218 -8.69 10.93 -0.93
N SER A 219 -7.74 10.09 -0.51
CA SER A 219 -6.79 10.41 0.56
C SER A 219 -5.83 11.55 0.22
N VAL A 220 -5.56 11.77 -1.07
CA VAL A 220 -4.73 12.88 -1.58
C VAL A 220 -5.56 14.07 -2.06
N SER A 221 -6.88 14.02 -1.90
CA SER A 221 -7.74 15.15 -2.25
C SER A 221 -7.37 16.41 -1.44
N PRO A 222 -7.58 17.62 -1.97
CA PRO A 222 -7.31 18.85 -1.23
C PRO A 222 -8.04 18.92 0.13
N ALA A 223 -9.22 18.30 0.23
CA ALA A 223 -9.98 18.23 1.47
C ALA A 223 -9.31 17.33 2.51
N ALA A 224 -8.82 16.15 2.12
CA ALA A 224 -8.13 15.23 3.01
C ALA A 224 -6.78 15.80 3.48
N ILE A 225 -6.00 16.37 2.55
CA ILE A 225 -4.71 17.01 2.83
C ILE A 225 -4.86 18.25 3.72
N ALA A 226 -5.91 19.06 3.53
CA ALA A 226 -6.19 20.20 4.41
C ALA A 226 -6.72 19.78 5.80
N ALA A 227 -7.05 18.51 5.99
CA ALA A 227 -7.62 17.95 7.21
C ALA A 227 -6.61 16.98 7.89
N ALA A 228 -6.95 15.69 7.96
CA ALA A 228 -6.19 14.71 8.73
C ALA A 228 -4.85 14.33 8.08
N ASN A 229 -4.75 14.38 6.75
CA ASN A 229 -3.59 13.92 5.99
C ASN A 229 -2.56 15.05 5.72
N GLY A 230 -2.65 16.15 6.48
CA GLY A 230 -1.79 17.30 6.31
C GLY A 230 -0.30 16.96 6.49
N GLY A 231 0.52 17.42 5.54
CA GLY A 231 1.96 17.20 5.53
C GLY A 231 2.41 15.91 4.84
N PHE A 232 1.49 15.02 4.45
CA PHE A 232 1.83 13.80 3.72
C PHE A 232 2.28 14.08 2.29
N LEU A 233 1.42 14.72 1.48
CA LEU A 233 1.69 14.92 0.05
C LEU A 233 2.66 16.10 -0.15
N ARG A 234 3.84 15.81 -0.70
CA ARG A 234 4.91 16.78 -0.95
C ARG A 234 4.99 17.11 -2.43
N ASP A 235 5.19 18.40 -2.73
CA ASP A 235 5.35 18.87 -4.11
C ASP A 235 6.65 18.34 -4.74
N ASP A 236 7.68 18.05 -3.94
CA ASP A 236 9.01 17.62 -4.39
C ASP A 236 9.26 16.10 -4.29
N ALA A 237 8.20 15.30 -4.27
CA ALA A 237 8.24 13.84 -4.22
C ALA A 237 7.40 13.17 -5.32
N VAL A 238 7.81 12.01 -5.81
CA VAL A 238 6.95 11.14 -6.65
C VAL A 238 5.86 10.52 -5.76
N LEU A 239 4.63 10.41 -6.26
CA LEU A 239 3.57 9.66 -5.60
C LEU A 239 3.60 8.21 -6.06
N TRP A 240 3.72 7.27 -5.13
CA TRP A 240 3.60 5.84 -5.41
C TRP A 240 2.39 5.26 -4.69
N VAL A 241 1.38 4.87 -5.46
CA VAL A 241 0.16 4.24 -4.96
C VAL A 241 0.28 2.72 -5.09
N ILE A 242 -0.09 2.03 -4.01
CA ILE A 242 -0.15 0.58 -3.92
C ILE A 242 -1.55 0.23 -3.47
N ALA A 243 -2.35 -0.33 -4.37
CA ALA A 243 -3.74 -0.72 -4.13
C ALA A 243 -3.84 -2.25 -4.17
N ILE A 244 -4.35 -2.86 -3.10
CA ILE A 244 -4.42 -4.31 -2.93
C ILE A 244 -5.85 -4.72 -2.56
N THR A 245 -6.43 -5.68 -3.29
CA THR A 245 -7.74 -6.29 -3.02
C THR A 245 -7.81 -7.72 -3.55
N ASP A 246 -8.63 -8.57 -2.94
CA ASP A 246 -9.01 -9.88 -3.48
C ASP A 246 -10.26 -9.80 -4.37
N GLU A 247 -10.87 -8.64 -4.58
CA GLU A 247 -12.08 -8.49 -5.38
C GLU A 247 -12.04 -7.34 -6.39
N ASP A 248 -13.17 -7.14 -7.10
CA ASP A 248 -13.30 -6.03 -8.02
C ASP A 248 -13.79 -4.81 -7.27
N GLU A 249 -13.24 -3.63 -7.59
CA GLU A 249 -13.84 -2.40 -7.09
C GLU A 249 -15.18 -2.23 -7.81
N GLU A 250 -16.27 -2.55 -7.13
CA GLU A 250 -17.60 -2.35 -7.68
C GLU A 250 -17.71 -0.86 -8.07
N GLY A 251 -18.06 -0.58 -9.33
CA GLY A 251 -17.91 0.72 -9.99
C GLY A 251 -18.78 1.88 -9.45
N TYR A 252 -19.04 1.91 -8.14
CA TYR A 252 -19.60 3.03 -7.41
C TYR A 252 -18.58 4.16 -7.33
N GLY A 253 -18.69 5.12 -8.25
CA GLY A 253 -17.89 6.34 -8.20
C GLY A 253 -17.35 6.78 -9.56
N PRO A 254 -16.18 7.43 -9.60
CA PRO A 254 -15.52 7.80 -10.85
C PRO A 254 -15.14 6.55 -11.66
N ASN A 255 -15.09 6.67 -12.98
CA ASN A 255 -14.49 5.62 -13.80
C ASN A 255 -12.94 5.61 -13.66
N ALA A 256 -12.30 4.57 -14.20
CA ALA A 256 -10.85 4.39 -14.12
C ALA A 256 -10.06 5.63 -14.58
N GLN A 257 -10.47 6.30 -15.67
CA GLN A 257 -9.78 7.51 -16.15
C GLN A 257 -9.95 8.70 -15.20
N GLN A 258 -11.14 8.88 -14.62
CA GLN A 258 -11.39 9.96 -13.67
C GLN A 258 -10.58 9.77 -12.38
N LEU A 259 -10.49 8.53 -11.89
CA LEU A 259 -9.73 8.18 -10.70
C LEU A 259 -8.21 8.33 -10.94
N ALA A 260 -7.70 7.82 -12.08
CA ALA A 260 -6.31 8.06 -12.47
C ALA A 260 -6.01 9.56 -12.57
N GLN A 261 -6.90 10.35 -13.18
CA GLN A 261 -6.73 11.80 -13.29
C GLN A 261 -6.68 12.49 -11.92
N GLN A 262 -7.45 12.03 -10.94
CA GLN A 262 -7.41 12.57 -9.58
C GLN A 262 -6.03 12.39 -8.93
N LEU A 263 -5.39 11.22 -9.09
CA LEU A 263 -4.03 10.97 -8.62
C LEU A 263 -3.00 11.84 -9.36
N ILE A 264 -3.17 12.00 -10.68
CA ILE A 264 -2.31 12.83 -11.52
C ILE A 264 -2.44 14.32 -11.13
N ASP A 265 -3.65 14.80 -10.88
CA ASP A 265 -3.93 16.17 -10.46
C ASP A 265 -3.34 16.47 -9.08
N ALA A 266 -3.29 15.47 -8.18
CA ALA A 266 -2.61 15.60 -6.89
C ALA A 266 -1.09 15.85 -7.06
N LYS A 267 -0.51 15.47 -8.20
CA LYS A 267 0.88 15.75 -8.61
C LYS A 267 0.98 16.80 -9.71
N GLY A 268 0.07 17.77 -9.73
CA GLY A 268 0.18 18.93 -10.63
C GLY A 268 -0.19 18.64 -12.09
N GLY A 269 -0.78 17.48 -12.37
CA GLY A 269 -1.26 17.12 -13.70
C GLY A 269 -0.27 16.32 -14.55
N ASP A 270 0.88 15.92 -14.00
CA ASP A 270 1.89 15.13 -14.71
C ASP A 270 1.82 13.65 -14.31
N ILE A 271 1.47 12.78 -15.26
CA ILE A 271 1.41 11.33 -15.03
C ILE A 271 2.78 10.73 -14.74
N SER A 272 3.86 11.37 -15.16
CA SER A 272 5.22 10.88 -14.92
C SER A 272 5.64 10.98 -13.45
N ASP A 273 4.90 11.75 -12.64
CA ASP A 273 5.12 11.97 -11.21
C ASP A 273 4.32 11.01 -10.32
N VAL A 274 3.55 10.09 -10.93
CA VAL A 274 2.74 9.08 -10.24
C VAL A 274 3.14 7.69 -10.70
N VAL A 275 3.33 6.77 -9.75
CA VAL A 275 3.51 5.35 -10.00
C VAL A 275 2.35 4.59 -9.36
N PHE A 276 1.81 3.60 -10.07
CA PHE A 276 0.66 2.83 -9.61
C PHE A 276 0.94 1.32 -9.64
N LEU A 277 0.88 0.68 -8.49
CA LEU A 277 0.91 -0.78 -8.34
C LEU A 277 -0.49 -1.26 -7.96
N GLY A 278 -1.16 -1.92 -8.89
CA GLY A 278 -2.41 -2.63 -8.62
C GLY A 278 -2.12 -4.10 -8.34
N VAL A 279 -2.64 -4.62 -7.23
CA VAL A 279 -2.52 -6.01 -6.83
C VAL A 279 -3.91 -6.59 -6.64
N GLY A 280 -4.28 -7.58 -7.45
CA GLY A 280 -5.55 -8.27 -7.34
C GLY A 280 -5.61 -9.48 -8.26
N GLY A 281 -6.74 -10.17 -8.33
CA GLY A 281 -6.88 -11.31 -9.24
C GLY A 281 -7.00 -10.84 -10.69
N THR A 282 -6.20 -11.42 -11.60
CA THR A 282 -6.40 -11.20 -13.05
C THR A 282 -7.72 -11.81 -13.53
N GLN A 283 -8.11 -12.91 -12.88
CA GLN A 283 -9.33 -13.67 -13.06
C GLN A 283 -9.70 -14.27 -11.69
N SER A 284 -10.86 -14.90 -11.56
CA SER A 284 -11.17 -15.65 -10.33
C SER A 284 -10.20 -16.82 -10.12
N CYS A 285 -9.61 -16.93 -8.93
CA CYS A 285 -8.61 -17.95 -8.63
C CYS A 285 -8.48 -18.24 -7.13
N ASP A 286 -7.89 -19.39 -6.82
CA ASP A 286 -7.41 -19.73 -5.48
C ASP A 286 -5.88 -19.71 -5.50
N GLY A 287 -5.28 -18.95 -4.58
CA GLY A 287 -3.84 -18.74 -4.50
C GLY A 287 -3.28 -18.94 -3.09
N PRO A 288 -1.97 -18.72 -2.91
CA PRO A 288 -1.32 -18.87 -1.61
C PRO A 288 -1.78 -17.89 -0.53
N TYR A 289 -2.46 -16.81 -0.93
CA TYR A 289 -2.97 -15.82 0.00
C TYR A 289 -4.46 -15.98 0.30
N GLY A 290 -5.20 -16.74 -0.51
CA GLY A 290 -6.64 -17.00 -0.39
C GLY A 290 -7.30 -17.05 -1.77
N SER A 291 -8.60 -16.80 -1.83
CA SER A 291 -9.36 -16.75 -3.09
C SER A 291 -9.48 -15.30 -3.55
N ALA A 292 -9.34 -15.04 -4.84
CA ALA A 292 -9.56 -13.71 -5.42
C ALA A 292 -10.55 -13.77 -6.59
N GLN A 293 -11.30 -12.70 -6.79
CA GLN A 293 -12.09 -12.40 -7.97
C GLN A 293 -11.25 -11.64 -9.02
N ALA A 294 -11.82 -11.43 -10.19
CA ALA A 294 -11.18 -10.62 -11.23
C ALA A 294 -11.30 -9.12 -10.89
N ALA A 295 -10.20 -8.50 -10.46
CA ALA A 295 -10.13 -7.07 -10.14
C ALA A 295 -10.08 -6.21 -11.42
N SER A 296 -11.12 -6.28 -12.23
CA SER A 296 -11.19 -5.71 -13.58
C SER A 296 -11.03 -4.19 -13.57
N PHE A 297 -11.67 -3.51 -12.62
CA PHE A 297 -11.54 -2.06 -12.48
C PHE A 297 -10.13 -1.63 -12.07
N LEU A 298 -9.51 -2.35 -11.13
CA LEU A 298 -8.13 -2.12 -10.73
C LEU A 298 -7.15 -2.38 -11.88
N GLN A 299 -7.39 -3.41 -12.69
CA GLN A 299 -6.64 -3.68 -13.93
C GLN A 299 -6.78 -2.51 -14.92
N GLU A 300 -7.99 -1.96 -15.10
CA GLU A 300 -8.21 -0.81 -15.98
C GLU A 300 -7.45 0.44 -15.54
N ILE A 301 -7.47 0.77 -14.25
CA ILE A 301 -6.71 1.91 -13.69
C ILE A 301 -5.21 1.68 -13.88
N THR A 302 -4.74 0.50 -13.50
CA THR A 302 -3.31 0.16 -13.60
C THR A 302 -2.83 0.22 -15.05
N GLY A 303 -3.66 -0.24 -15.99
CA GLY A 303 -3.39 -0.17 -17.42
C GLY A 303 -3.20 1.23 -17.97
N ILE A 304 -3.77 2.27 -17.34
CA ILE A 304 -3.54 3.69 -17.72
C ILE A 304 -2.09 4.07 -17.40
N PHE A 305 -1.61 3.73 -16.21
CA PHE A 305 -0.23 4.02 -15.81
C PHE A 305 0.78 3.12 -16.53
N GLU A 306 0.45 1.87 -16.81
CA GLU A 306 1.30 0.94 -17.59
C GLU A 306 1.60 1.47 -19.00
N GLN A 307 0.62 2.11 -19.65
CA GLN A 307 0.79 2.69 -20.98
C GLN A 307 1.87 3.79 -21.02
N GLU A 308 2.10 4.47 -19.90
CA GLU A 308 3.15 5.50 -19.74
C GLU A 308 4.41 4.96 -19.06
N GLY A 309 4.51 3.64 -18.83
CA GLY A 309 5.63 3.04 -18.11
C GLY A 309 5.70 3.50 -16.65
N ARG A 310 4.54 3.72 -16.03
CA ARG A 310 4.34 4.19 -14.65
C ARG A 310 3.44 3.26 -13.83
N GLY A 311 3.02 2.13 -14.40
CA GLY A 311 2.14 1.18 -13.75
C GLY A 311 2.70 -0.24 -13.74
N LEU A 312 2.23 -1.06 -12.81
CA LEU A 312 2.38 -2.51 -12.84
C LEU A 312 1.15 -3.16 -12.21
N PHE A 313 0.48 -4.03 -12.96
CA PHE A 313 -0.51 -4.93 -12.37
C PHE A 313 0.16 -6.24 -11.93
N TRP A 314 -0.16 -6.71 -10.73
CA TRP A 314 0.35 -7.96 -10.19
C TRP A 314 -0.79 -8.88 -9.78
N ASP A 315 -0.72 -10.11 -10.28
CA ASP A 315 -1.73 -11.14 -10.01
C ASP A 315 -1.53 -11.71 -8.60
N LEU A 316 -2.43 -11.36 -7.68
CA LEU A 316 -2.40 -11.77 -6.27
C LEU A 316 -2.32 -13.31 -6.14
N CYS A 317 -2.97 -14.03 -7.05
CA CYS A 317 -3.02 -15.49 -7.04
C CYS A 317 -1.68 -16.19 -7.32
N GLN A 318 -0.66 -15.47 -7.81
CA GLN A 318 0.67 -16.05 -8.01
C GLN A 318 1.45 -16.26 -6.70
N GLY A 319 1.03 -15.62 -5.61
CA GLY A 319 1.61 -15.88 -4.29
C GLY A 319 2.99 -15.28 -4.04
N ASP A 320 3.36 -14.20 -4.73
CA ASP A 320 4.65 -13.52 -4.60
C ASP A 320 4.50 -12.00 -4.51
N LEU A 321 3.88 -11.53 -3.43
CA LEU A 321 3.76 -10.10 -3.16
C LEU A 321 5.13 -9.41 -3.03
N PRO A 322 6.16 -9.98 -2.37
CA PRO A 322 7.51 -9.41 -2.41
C PRO A 322 8.04 -9.19 -3.83
N GLY A 323 7.79 -10.15 -4.74
CA GLY A 323 8.08 -10.02 -6.16
C GLY A 323 7.39 -8.85 -6.82
N ALA A 324 6.12 -8.59 -6.47
CA ALA A 324 5.37 -7.42 -6.95
C ALA A 324 6.08 -6.11 -6.62
N PHE A 325 6.37 -5.88 -5.33
CA PHE A 325 7.07 -4.67 -4.89
C PHE A 325 8.45 -4.55 -5.56
N ALA A 326 9.22 -5.64 -5.62
CA ALA A 326 10.52 -5.66 -6.27
C ALA A 326 10.45 -5.33 -7.77
N ALA A 327 9.42 -5.82 -8.47
CA ALA A 327 9.18 -5.55 -9.89
C ALA A 327 8.73 -4.10 -10.15
N THR A 328 8.09 -3.44 -9.18
CA THR A 328 7.74 -2.01 -9.28
C THR A 328 8.93 -1.09 -9.00
N MET A 329 9.96 -1.53 -8.27
CA MET A 329 11.10 -0.66 -7.91
C MET A 329 11.79 0.00 -9.11
N PRO A 330 12.07 -0.70 -10.23
CA PRO A 330 12.64 -0.06 -11.41
C PRO A 330 11.74 1.03 -12.01
N ILE A 331 10.41 0.88 -11.89
CA ILE A 331 9.43 1.86 -12.37
C ILE A 331 9.47 3.12 -11.50
N VAL A 332 9.48 2.94 -10.17
CA VAL A 332 9.66 4.05 -9.21
C VAL A 332 10.99 4.76 -9.45
N ASN A 333 12.08 4.01 -9.65
CA ASN A 333 13.38 4.60 -9.94
C ASN A 333 13.37 5.40 -11.25
N ALA A 334 12.71 4.91 -12.30
CA ALA A 334 12.55 5.65 -13.55
C ALA A 334 11.75 6.94 -13.37
N ALA A 335 10.62 6.88 -12.64
CA ALA A 335 9.84 8.06 -12.28
C ALA A 335 10.69 9.09 -11.52
N CYS A 336 11.49 8.62 -10.55
CA CYS A 336 12.40 9.49 -9.82
C CYS A 336 13.48 10.16 -10.68
N VAL A 337 13.97 9.49 -11.73
CA VAL A 337 14.96 10.08 -12.65
C VAL A 337 14.32 11.17 -13.52
N ASP A 338 13.07 10.98 -13.92
CA ASP A 338 12.35 11.90 -14.80
C ASP A 338 11.69 13.07 -14.06
N PHE A 339 11.46 12.92 -12.75
CA PHE A 339 10.75 13.88 -11.90
C PHE A 339 11.41 15.27 -11.90
N ILE A 340 10.61 16.29 -12.18
CA ILE A 340 11.03 17.70 -12.12
C ILE A 340 10.23 18.37 -11.01
N PRO A 341 10.86 18.78 -9.89
CA PRO A 341 10.16 19.51 -8.84
C PRO A 341 9.47 20.77 -9.40
N GLY A 342 8.16 20.88 -9.15
CA GLY A 342 7.31 22.00 -9.56
C GLY A 342 7.55 23.31 -8.80
#